data_AF-A0A131Z9J9-F1
#
_entry.id   AF-A0A131Z9J9-F1
#
_cell.length_a   1.000
_cell.length_b   1.000
_cell.length_c   1.000
_cell.angle_alpha   90.00
_cell.angle_beta   90.00
_cell.angle_gamma   90.00
#
_symmetry.space_group_name_H-M   'P 1'
#
loop_
_entity.id
_entity.type
_entity.pdbx_description
1 polymer ?
#
loop_
_entity_poly.entity_id
_entity_poly.type
_entity_poly.pdbx_seq_one_letter_code
_entity_poly.pdbx_strand_id
1 'polypeptide(L)'
;ELRRSLPQKPVRNSLAAQFLLSEARKHQTTEKRLCRAHQELQAKMDTYRTYLASSRKGKELHLQYHARGERSVEESARLVGLGLPKPYDKGPEH
;
A
#
# COMPACT_ATOMS: atom_id res chain seq x y z
N GLU A 1 -0.96 -12.86 -1.69
CA GLU A 1 -0.89 -11.56 -0.98
C GLU A 1 0.18 -11.47 0.09
N LEU A 2 0.19 -12.28 1.16
CA LEU A 2 1.21 -12.14 2.23
C LEU A 2 2.68 -12.15 1.75
N ARG A 3 3.04 -12.99 0.78
CA ARG A 3 4.38 -12.96 0.13
C ARG A 3 4.67 -11.63 -0.58
N ARG A 4 3.66 -11.08 -1.27
CA ARG A 4 3.77 -9.84 -2.04
C ARG A 4 3.88 -8.62 -1.12
N SER A 5 3.27 -8.68 0.07
CA SER A 5 3.37 -7.63 1.08
C SER A 5 4.62 -7.71 1.96
N LEU A 6 5.28 -8.88 2.04
CA LEU A 6 6.45 -9.13 2.89
C LEU A 6 7.62 -9.67 2.05
N PRO A 7 8.34 -8.81 1.31
CA PRO A 7 9.35 -9.25 0.35
C PRO A 7 10.61 -9.88 0.99
N GLN A 8 10.90 -9.60 2.27
CA GLN A 8 12.19 -9.93 2.90
C GLN A 8 12.10 -10.93 4.07
N LYS A 9 10.89 -11.32 4.50
CA LYS A 9 10.72 -12.22 5.65
C LYS A 9 10.04 -13.51 5.20
N PRO A 10 10.50 -14.69 5.67
CA PRO A 10 9.79 -15.93 5.40
C PRO A 10 8.36 -15.80 5.92
N VAL A 11 7.38 -16.05 5.04
CA VAL A 11 5.94 -15.86 5.33
C VAL A 11 5.52 -16.56 6.61
N ARG A 12 6.08 -17.75 6.87
CA ARG A 12 5.83 -18.54 8.07
C ARG A 12 6.17 -17.81 9.37
N ASN A 13 7.07 -16.83 9.33
CA ASN A 13 7.49 -16.04 10.48
C ASN A 13 6.69 -14.73 10.62
N SER A 14 5.74 -14.47 9.71
CA SER A 14 4.80 -13.37 9.85
C SER A 14 3.78 -13.68 10.93
N LEU A 15 3.58 -12.75 11.88
CA LEU A 15 2.54 -12.86 12.90
C LEU A 15 1.15 -13.09 12.27
N ALA A 16 0.86 -12.40 11.16
CA ALA A 16 -0.38 -12.58 10.42
C ALA A 16 -0.52 -14.01 9.87
N ALA A 17 0.54 -14.56 9.28
CA ALA A 17 0.50 -15.93 8.75
C ALA A 17 0.35 -16.97 9.87
N GLN A 18 1.05 -16.80 10.99
CA GLN A 18 0.94 -17.71 12.14
C GLN A 18 -0.46 -17.67 12.76
N PHE A 19 -1.03 -16.47 12.92
CA PHE A 19 -2.39 -16.31 13.40
C PHE A 19 -3.40 -17.01 12.49
N LEU A 20 -3.36 -16.74 11.18
CA LEU A 20 -4.29 -17.35 10.22
C LEU A 20 -4.16 -18.87 10.17
N LEU A 21 -2.94 -19.41 10.22
CA LEU A 21 -2.70 -20.85 10.27
C LEU A 21 -3.20 -21.48 11.58
N SER A 22 -3.04 -20.79 12.71
CA SER A 22 -3.52 -21.26 14.00
C SER A 22 -5.05 -21.31 14.05
N GLU A 23 -5.72 -20.28 13.53
CA GLU A 23 -7.18 -20.24 13.44
C GLU A 23 -7.68 -21.33 12.48
N ALA A 24 -7.07 -21.47 11.30
CA ALA A 24 -7.43 -22.52 10.35
C ALA A 24 -7.37 -23.93 10.95
N ARG A 25 -6.35 -24.22 11.78
CA ARG A 25 -6.20 -25.52 12.45
C ARG A 25 -7.24 -25.73 13.55
N LYS A 26 -7.56 -24.70 14.34
CA LYS A 26 -8.59 -24.78 15.41
C LYS A 26 -9.96 -25.13 14.86
N HIS A 27 -10.28 -24.65 13.66
CA HIS A 27 -11.59 -24.86 13.02
C HIS A 27 -11.64 -26.12 12.12
N GLN A 28 -10.61 -26.97 12.12
CA GLN A 28 -10.51 -28.14 11.25
C GLN A 28 -11.26 -29.41 11.76
N THR A 29 -11.64 -29.48 13.04
CA THR A 29 -12.10 -30.75 13.67
C THR A 29 -13.44 -30.70 14.43
N THR A 30 -14.27 -29.64 14.33
CA THR A 30 -15.51 -29.52 15.16
C THR A 30 -16.82 -29.81 14.39
N GLU A 31 -17.37 -31.01 14.57
CA GLU A 31 -18.38 -31.70 13.72
C GLU A 31 -19.84 -31.17 13.65
N LYS A 32 -20.24 -30.08 14.32
CA LYS A 32 -21.62 -29.52 14.12
C LYS A 32 -21.70 -27.99 14.00
N ARG A 33 -20.63 -27.28 14.38
CA ARG A 33 -20.39 -25.85 14.09
C ARG A 33 -19.72 -25.62 12.73
N LEU A 34 -19.40 -26.71 12.02
CA LEU A 34 -18.42 -26.80 10.95
C LEU A 34 -18.77 -25.95 9.72
N CYS A 35 -20.04 -25.87 9.29
CA CYS A 35 -20.37 -25.07 8.11
C CYS A 35 -20.24 -23.56 8.38
N ARG A 36 -20.85 -23.08 9.47
CA ARG A 36 -20.89 -21.65 9.78
C ARG A 36 -19.52 -21.10 10.23
N ALA A 37 -18.82 -21.79 11.13
CA ALA A 37 -17.50 -21.34 11.59
C ALA A 37 -16.45 -21.37 10.47
N HIS A 38 -16.51 -22.37 9.59
CA HIS A 38 -15.65 -22.43 8.41
C HIS A 38 -15.97 -21.32 7.41
N GLN A 39 -17.25 -21.05 7.13
CA GLN A 39 -17.68 -19.95 6.27
C GLN A 39 -17.25 -18.59 6.86
N GLU A 40 -17.40 -18.39 8.17
CA GLU A 40 -16.95 -17.18 8.86
C GLU A 40 -15.42 -17.02 8.79
N LEU A 41 -14.67 -18.12 8.91
CA LEU A 41 -13.23 -18.10 8.72
C LEU A 41 -12.88 -17.74 7.27
N GLN A 42 -13.50 -18.38 6.28
CA GLN A 42 -13.27 -18.07 4.86
C GLN A 42 -13.55 -16.59 4.56
N ALA A 43 -14.69 -16.06 5.02
CA ALA A 43 -15.03 -14.65 4.87
C ALA A 43 -13.98 -13.72 5.52
N LYS A 44 -13.47 -14.07 6.71
CA LYS A 44 -12.36 -13.33 7.34
C LYS A 44 -11.08 -13.41 6.53
N MET A 45 -10.72 -14.58 6.02
CA MET A 45 -9.53 -14.78 5.18
C MET A 45 -9.61 -13.95 3.89
N ASP A 46 -10.78 -13.91 3.25
CA ASP A 46 -11.02 -13.12 2.04
C ASP A 46 -10.99 -11.62 2.33
N THR A 47 -11.52 -11.20 3.49
CA THR A 47 -11.40 -9.82 3.97
C THR A 47 -9.93 -9.43 4.14
N TYR A 48 -9.13 -10.26 4.81
CA TYR A 48 -7.68 -10.02 4.97
C TYR A 48 -6.95 -10.01 3.62
N ARG A 49 -7.30 -10.92 2.71
CA ARG A 49 -6.73 -10.94 1.36
C ARG A 49 -7.01 -9.63 0.62
N THR A 50 -8.26 -9.17 0.66
CA THR A 50 -8.69 -7.93 0.01
C THR A 50 -7.98 -6.73 0.62
N TYR A 51 -7.91 -6.66 1.95
CA TYR A 51 -7.19 -5.60 2.67
C TYR A 51 -5.70 -5.54 2.32
N LEU A 52 -5.01 -6.69 2.27
CA LEU A 52 -3.59 -6.73 1.91
C LEU A 52 -3.37 -6.32 0.45
N ALA A 53 -4.25 -6.76 -0.46
CA ALA A 53 -4.18 -6.40 -1.86
C ALA A 53 -4.42 -4.89 -2.08
N SER A 54 -5.45 -4.32 -1.45
CA SER A 54 -5.78 -2.90 -1.54
C SER A 54 -4.68 -2.04 -0.92
N SER A 55 -4.13 -2.44 0.23
CA SER A 55 -3.01 -1.74 0.88
C SER A 55 -1.77 -1.68 -0.02
N ARG A 56 -1.44 -2.79 -0.70
CA ARG A 56 -0.33 -2.82 -1.65
C ARG A 56 -0.60 -1.90 -2.84
N LYS A 57 -1.80 -1.94 -3.40
CA LYS A 57 -2.17 -1.10 -4.55
C LYS A 57 -2.23 0.38 -4.17
N GLY A 58 -2.71 0.71 -2.98
CA GLY A 58 -2.70 2.07 -2.44
C GLY A 58 -1.30 2.64 -2.32
N LYS A 59 -0.32 1.83 -1.86
CA LYS A 59 1.09 2.24 -1.84
C LYS A 59 1.65 2.47 -3.25
N GLU A 60 1.31 1.59 -4.20
CA GLU A 60 1.72 1.72 -5.61
C GLU A 60 1.19 3.03 -6.22
N LEU A 61 -0.10 3.34 -6.01
CA LEU A 61 -0.71 4.58 -6.47
C LEU A 61 -0.14 5.81 -5.76
N HIS A 62 0.09 5.74 -4.46
CA HIS A 62 0.72 6.82 -3.72
C HIS A 62 2.14 7.10 -4.25
N LEU A 63 2.91 6.05 -4.55
CA LEU A 63 4.22 6.21 -5.19
C LEU A 63 4.12 6.83 -6.59
N GLN A 64 3.12 6.45 -7.37
CA GLN A 64 2.92 6.96 -8.72
C GLN A 64 2.53 8.45 -8.74
N TYR A 65 1.64 8.86 -7.84
CA TYR A 65 1.01 10.19 -7.91
C TYR A 65 1.46 11.18 -6.84
N HIS A 66 1.92 10.71 -5.68
CA HIS A 66 2.21 11.55 -4.51
C HIS A 66 3.66 11.45 -4.02
N ALA A 67 4.47 10.48 -4.46
CA ALA A 67 5.85 10.36 -3.95
C ALA A 67 6.83 11.44 -4.45
N ARG A 68 6.49 12.19 -5.51
CA ARG A 68 7.31 13.34 -5.94
C ARG A 68 7.00 14.65 -5.19
N GLY A 69 5.95 14.69 -4.36
CA GLY A 69 5.48 15.94 -3.74
C GLY A 69 4.83 16.90 -4.75
N GLU A 70 4.60 18.14 -4.32
CA GLU A 70 4.18 19.22 -5.21
C GLU A 70 5.35 19.63 -6.13
N ARG A 71 5.06 19.84 -7.42
CA ARG A 71 6.07 20.25 -8.41
C ARG A 71 6.57 21.65 -8.09
N SER A 72 7.84 21.93 -8.38
CA SER A 72 8.37 23.29 -8.21
C SER A 72 7.67 24.28 -9.15
N VAL A 73 7.79 25.59 -8.86
CA VAL A 73 7.20 26.64 -9.71
C VAL A 73 7.81 26.59 -11.12
N GLU A 74 9.12 26.32 -11.23
CA GLU A 74 9.87 26.14 -12.48
C GLU A 74 9.35 24.96 -13.31
N GLU A 75 9.08 23.82 -12.66
CA GLU A 75 8.54 22.64 -13.32
C GLU A 75 7.10 22.87 -13.77
N SER A 76 6.32 23.54 -12.92
CA SER A 76 4.92 23.86 -13.21
C SER A 76 4.80 24.83 -14.38
N ALA A 77 5.62 25.88 -14.44
CA ALA A 77 5.69 26.82 -15.55
C ALA A 77 6.03 26.11 -16.87
N ARG A 78 7.01 25.20 -16.86
CA ARG A 78 7.43 24.46 -18.06
C ARG A 78 6.35 23.56 -18.65
N LEU A 79 5.48 22.96 -17.83
CA LEU A 79 4.38 22.11 -18.30
C LEU A 79 3.38 22.85 -19.18
N VAL A 80 3.19 24.14 -18.91
CA VAL A 80 2.25 25.01 -19.65
C VAL A 80 2.97 25.88 -20.68
N GLY A 81 4.24 25.60 -20.99
CA GLY A 81 5.03 26.35 -21.97
C GLY A 81 5.50 27.72 -21.49
N LEU A 82 5.48 27.98 -20.18
CA LEU A 82 5.94 29.22 -19.56
C LEU A 82 7.38 29.07 -19.02
N GLY A 83 8.12 30.17 -19.03
CA GLY A 83 9.43 30.30 -18.40
C GLY A 83 9.37 31.22 -17.18
N LEU A 84 10.27 31.03 -16.21
CA LEU A 84 10.43 31.97 -15.11
C LEU A 84 11.16 33.23 -15.58
N PRO A 85 10.75 34.42 -15.10
CA PRO A 85 11.49 35.65 -15.38
C PRO A 85 12.89 35.57 -14.76
N LYS A 86 13.87 36.21 -15.41
CA LYS A 86 15.19 36.39 -14.81
C LYS A 86 15.06 37.26 -13.56
N PRO A 87 15.73 36.92 -12.45
CA PRO A 87 15.75 37.78 -11.28
C PRO A 87 16.27 39.16 -11.67
N TYR A 88 15.63 40.20 -11.14
CA TYR A 88 15.98 41.59 -11.41
C TYR A 88 17.35 41.90 -10.81
N ASP A 89 18.29 42.30 -11.66
CA ASP A 89 19.63 42.73 -11.25
C ASP A 89 19.67 44.26 -11.32
N LYS A 90 19.72 44.93 -10.15
CA LYS A 90 20.05 46.36 -10.11
C LYS A 90 21.54 46.46 -10.39
N GLY A 91 21.90 46.76 -11.64
CA GLY A 91 23.26 47.13 -12.00
C GLY A 91 23.82 48.23 -11.08
N PRO A 92 25.15 48.35 -10.96
CA PRO A 92 25.77 49.24 -10.00
C PRO A 92 25.28 50.68 -10.22
N GLU A 93 24.75 51.28 -9.14
CA GLU A 93 24.38 52.69 -9.11
C GLU A 93 25.65 53.52 -9.33
N HIS A 94 25.63 54.41 -10.34
CA HIS A 94 26.73 55.31 -10.70
C HIS A 94 26.88 56.46 -9.71
#